data_AF-A0A562VIC0-F1
#
_entry.id   AF-A0A562VIC0-F1
#
_cell.length_a   1.000
_cell.length_b   1.000
_cell.length_c   1.000
_cell.angle_alpha   90.00
_cell.angle_beta   90.00
_cell.angle_gamma   90.00
#
_symmetry.space_group_name_H-M   'P 1'
#
loop_
_entity.id
_entity.type
_entity.pdbx_description
1 polymer ?
#
loop_
_entity_poly.entity_id
_entity_poly.type
_entity_poly.pdbx_seq_one_letter_code
_entity_poly.pdbx_strand_id
1 'polypeptide(L)'
;MAKIKKKIRTITVNADKCNGCRTCEIMCSAFHAVPPYSSNNPARSRIQIVTNRLEDIWMPVFAGEYTESECMGRNKYIMDGKEYSECDSCRASCPARDLFKEPDSGLPLKCDMCDGEDEPICVKWCLVDALIYEEREEEVEEEKPSVSEMEIGLESLMKKHGLQKLLDSVARLSEK
;
A
#
# COMPACT_ATOMS: atom_id res chain seq x y z
N MET A 1 -16.15 -19.65 -16.85
CA MET A 1 -15.44 -19.71 -15.56
C MET A 1 -16.49 -19.50 -14.47
N ALA A 2 -16.34 -20.08 -13.28
CA ALA A 2 -17.27 -19.77 -12.20
C ALA A 2 -17.06 -18.30 -11.82
N LYS A 3 -18.16 -17.58 -11.61
CA LYS A 3 -18.10 -16.20 -11.12
C LYS A 3 -18.29 -16.25 -9.62
N ILE A 4 -17.37 -15.65 -8.87
CA ILE A 4 -17.52 -15.46 -7.42
C ILE A 4 -17.87 -14.01 -7.15
N LYS A 5 -18.73 -13.79 -6.15
CA LYS A 5 -19.00 -12.45 -5.63
C LYS A 5 -17.90 -12.09 -4.63
N LYS A 6 -17.09 -11.10 -4.94
CA LYS A 6 -16.07 -10.56 -4.05
C LYS A 6 -16.53 -9.22 -3.49
N LYS A 7 -16.37 -9.02 -2.18
CA LYS A 7 -16.54 -7.70 -1.56
C LYS A 7 -15.29 -6.86 -1.83
N ILE A 8 -15.48 -5.71 -2.46
CA ILE A 8 -14.41 -4.75 -2.73
C ILE A 8 -14.61 -3.53 -1.82
N ARG A 9 -13.57 -3.25 -1.03
CA ARG A 9 -13.48 -2.11 -0.12
C ARG A 9 -12.67 -1.00 -0.78
N THR A 10 -13.23 0.20 -0.85
CA THR A 10 -12.58 1.37 -1.48
C THR A 10 -12.54 2.52 -0.49
N ILE A 11 -11.39 3.20 -0.38
CA ILE A 11 -11.29 4.49 0.31
C ILE A 11 -10.97 5.54 -0.74
N THR A 12 -11.91 6.46 -0.95
CA THR A 12 -11.70 7.65 -1.79
C THR A 12 -11.00 8.72 -0.96
N VAL A 13 -9.89 9.24 -1.48
CA VAL A 13 -9.09 10.29 -0.84
C VAL A 13 -9.34 11.61 -1.57
N ASN A 14 -10.09 12.51 -0.93
CA ASN A 14 -10.27 13.88 -1.38
C ASN A 14 -9.24 14.78 -0.66
N ALA A 15 -8.06 14.90 -1.26
CA ALA A 15 -6.94 15.66 -0.69
C ALA A 15 -7.26 17.15 -0.49
N ASP A 16 -8.13 17.74 -1.31
CA ASP A 16 -8.52 19.15 -1.20
C ASP A 16 -9.30 19.46 0.08
N LYS A 17 -9.94 18.45 0.68
CA LYS A 17 -10.60 18.58 1.99
C LYS A 17 -9.66 18.32 3.16
N CYS A 18 -8.44 17.84 2.92
CA CYS A 18 -7.49 17.54 3.99
C CYS A 18 -6.96 18.83 4.62
N ASN A 19 -7.07 18.94 5.94
CA ASN A 19 -6.56 20.08 6.71
C ASN A 19 -5.24 19.78 7.43
N GLY A 20 -4.61 18.64 7.13
CA GLY A 20 -3.31 18.27 7.70
C GLY A 20 -3.31 17.95 9.20
N CYS A 21 -4.46 17.68 9.82
CA CYS A 21 -4.54 17.42 11.27
C CYS A 21 -3.80 16.15 11.74
N ARG A 22 -3.54 15.20 10.84
CA ARG A 22 -2.89 13.90 11.09
C ARG A 22 -3.60 13.00 12.12
N THR A 23 -4.87 13.28 12.44
CA THR A 23 -5.67 12.40 13.33
C THR A 23 -5.77 10.98 12.78
N CYS A 24 -5.85 10.81 11.46
CA CYS A 24 -5.82 9.50 10.81
C CYS A 24 -4.54 8.71 11.14
N GLU A 25 -3.40 9.38 11.27
CA GLU A 25 -2.14 8.72 11.59
C GLU A 25 -2.13 8.25 13.04
N ILE A 26 -2.51 9.15 13.95
CA ILE A 26 -2.60 8.90 15.39
C ILE A 26 -3.53 7.72 15.65
N MET A 27 -4.76 7.78 15.15
CA MET A 27 -5.78 6.78 15.46
C MET A 27 -5.50 5.43 14.80
N CYS A 28 -4.95 5.42 13.59
CA CYS A 28 -4.50 4.17 12.97
C CYS A 28 -3.36 3.53 13.78
N SER A 29 -2.36 4.29 14.21
CA SER A 29 -1.28 3.75 15.04
C SER A 29 -1.76 3.29 16.43
N ALA A 30 -2.74 4.00 17.00
CA ALA A 30 -3.33 3.64 18.28
C ALA A 30 -4.09 2.32 18.21
N PHE A 31 -4.92 2.16 17.18
CA PHE A 31 -5.66 0.92 16.95
C PHE A 31 -4.73 -0.29 16.80
N HIS A 32 -3.59 -0.12 16.12
CA HIS A 32 -2.62 -1.19 15.89
C HIS A 32 -1.59 -1.35 17.02
N ALA A 33 -1.72 -0.63 18.13
CA ALA A 33 -0.91 -0.90 19.31
C ALA A 33 -1.27 -2.27 19.90
N VAL A 34 -0.35 -2.87 20.66
CA VAL A 34 -0.58 -4.16 21.33
C VAL A 34 -0.45 -3.96 22.84
N PRO A 35 -1.57 -4.02 23.61
CA PRO A 35 -2.95 -4.17 23.16
C PRO A 35 -3.49 -2.90 22.46
N PRO A 36 -4.61 -2.99 21.70
CA PRO A 36 -5.18 -1.84 21.00
C PRO A 36 -5.38 -0.63 21.92
N TYR A 37 -5.05 0.56 21.42
CA TYR A 37 -5.12 1.86 22.09
C TYR A 37 -4.21 2.05 23.31
N SER A 38 -3.35 1.08 23.65
CA SER A 38 -2.39 1.21 24.77
C SER A 38 -1.35 2.33 24.58
N SER A 39 -1.02 2.66 23.33
CA SER A 39 -0.09 3.71 22.95
C SER A 39 -0.44 4.21 21.56
N ASN A 40 0.21 5.27 21.09
CA ASN A 40 0.15 5.71 19.70
C ASN A 40 1.52 6.20 19.25
N ASN A 41 1.83 6.01 17.97
CA ASN A 41 3.04 6.50 17.34
C ASN A 41 2.78 6.69 15.84
N PRO A 42 2.63 7.93 15.35
CA PRO A 42 2.38 8.20 13.94
C PRO A 42 3.37 7.53 12.99
N ALA A 43 4.64 7.33 13.38
CA ALA A 43 5.62 6.62 12.55
C ALA A 43 5.25 5.14 12.28
N ARG A 44 4.40 4.54 13.12
CA ARG A 44 3.86 3.17 12.96
C ARG A 44 2.52 3.14 12.22
N SER A 45 2.05 4.28 11.72
CA SER A 45 0.76 4.37 11.07
C SER A 45 0.80 3.84 9.64
N ARG A 46 -0.24 3.09 9.27
CA ARG A 46 -0.49 2.62 7.88
C ARG A 46 -1.12 3.73 7.02
N ILE A 47 -1.50 4.82 7.70
CA ILE A 47 -1.83 6.19 7.29
C ILE A 47 -0.67 7.19 7.24
N GLN A 48 -0.23 7.84 6.16
CA GLN A 48 0.72 8.96 6.28
C GLN A 48 0.26 10.17 5.47
N ILE A 49 0.21 11.36 6.08
CA ILE A 49 -0.04 12.61 5.37
C ILE A 49 1.29 13.13 4.82
N VAL A 50 1.51 12.90 3.53
CA VAL A 50 2.58 13.54 2.78
C VAL A 50 2.24 15.02 2.65
N THR A 51 3.16 15.89 3.07
CA THR A 51 2.88 17.33 3.12
C THR A 51 4.08 18.20 2.81
N ASN A 52 3.80 19.30 2.11
CA ASN A 52 4.64 20.48 2.04
C ASN A 52 3.77 21.69 2.34
N ARG A 53 3.89 22.22 3.56
CA ARG A 53 2.96 23.22 4.11
C ARG A 53 3.00 24.56 3.37
N LEU A 54 4.16 24.93 2.84
CA LEU A 54 4.33 26.21 2.12
C LEU A 54 3.74 26.14 0.71
N GLU A 55 3.65 24.93 0.15
CA GLU A 55 3.10 24.64 -1.18
C GLU A 55 1.66 24.12 -1.12
N ASP A 56 1.03 24.16 0.06
CA ASP A 56 -0.33 23.68 0.31
C ASP A 56 -0.55 22.21 -0.15
N ILE A 57 0.45 21.35 0.08
CA ILE A 57 0.34 19.91 -0.21
C ILE A 57 -0.10 19.17 1.05
N TRP A 58 -1.25 18.51 0.98
CA TRP A 58 -1.84 17.68 2.04
C TRP A 58 -2.39 16.37 1.45
N MET A 59 -1.51 15.39 1.26
CA MET A 59 -1.86 14.15 0.55
C MET A 59 -1.83 12.95 1.51
N PRO A 60 -2.99 12.42 1.91
CA PRO A 60 -3.06 11.16 2.63
C PRO A 60 -2.64 9.98 1.73
N VAL A 61 -1.62 9.24 2.15
CA VAL A 61 -1.09 8.07 1.43
C VAL A 61 -1.17 6.85 2.35
N PHE A 62 -1.73 5.76 1.81
CA PHE A 62 -1.88 4.51 2.53
C PHE A 62 -0.74 3.55 2.23
N ALA A 63 -0.27 2.84 3.25
CA ALA A 63 0.64 1.72 3.09
C ALA A 63 0.06 0.68 2.12
N GLY A 64 0.92 0.19 1.23
CA GLY A 64 0.63 -0.79 0.19
C GLY A 64 1.52 -2.02 0.33
N GLU A 65 1.98 -2.56 -0.80
CA GLU A 65 2.81 -3.76 -0.82
C GLU A 65 4.25 -3.51 -0.38
N TYR A 66 4.90 -4.55 0.12
CA TYR A 66 6.34 -4.57 0.34
C TYR A 66 7.08 -4.73 -0.99
N THR A 67 8.23 -4.07 -1.10
CA THR A 67 9.20 -4.32 -2.17
C THR A 67 10.58 -4.50 -1.57
N GLU A 68 11.28 -5.54 -1.99
CA GLU A 68 12.66 -5.82 -1.58
C GLU A 68 13.69 -4.90 -2.24
N SER A 69 13.32 -4.27 -3.36
CA SER A 69 14.22 -3.44 -4.16
C SER A 69 13.61 -2.09 -4.49
N GLU A 70 14.49 -1.14 -4.79
CA GLU A 70 14.11 0.16 -5.33
C GLU A 70 13.84 0.07 -6.84
N CYS A 71 13.02 1.00 -7.34
CA CYS A 71 12.86 1.17 -8.78
C CYS A 71 14.17 1.68 -9.41
N MET A 72 14.47 1.28 -10.65
CA MET A 72 15.63 1.77 -11.40
C MET A 72 15.59 3.29 -11.64
N GLY A 73 14.38 3.86 -11.69
CA GLY A 73 14.13 5.29 -11.78
C GLY A 73 13.00 5.66 -10.83
N ARG A 74 13.11 6.84 -10.24
CA ARG A 74 12.14 7.37 -9.30
C ARG A 74 11.41 8.54 -9.96
N ASN A 75 10.12 8.66 -9.68
CA ASN A 75 9.25 9.64 -10.33
C ASN A 75 8.98 10.81 -9.40
N LYS A 76 8.91 12.00 -10.00
CA LYS A 76 8.47 13.25 -9.38
C LYS A 76 7.33 13.82 -10.22
N TYR A 77 6.30 14.37 -9.57
CA TYR A 77 5.12 14.88 -10.25
C TYR A 77 4.95 16.37 -9.99
N ILE A 78 4.52 17.09 -11.03
CA ILE A 78 3.97 18.44 -10.93
C ILE A 78 2.50 18.30 -11.34
N MET A 79 1.60 18.62 -10.43
CA MET A 79 0.15 18.54 -10.65
C MET A 79 -0.47 19.84 -10.18
N ASP A 80 -1.28 20.48 -11.02
CA ASP A 80 -1.95 21.75 -10.72
C ASP A 80 -1.02 22.84 -10.16
N GLY A 81 0.20 22.92 -10.69
CA GLY A 81 1.22 23.88 -10.28
C GLY A 81 1.93 23.55 -8.96
N LYS A 82 1.54 22.48 -8.27
CA LYS A 82 2.20 21.99 -7.05
C LYS A 82 3.26 20.94 -7.41
N GLU A 83 4.47 21.12 -6.89
CA GLU A 83 5.59 20.21 -7.09
C GLU A 83 5.71 19.24 -5.90
N TYR A 84 5.43 17.96 -6.16
CA TYR A 84 5.52 16.90 -5.16
C TYR A 84 6.95 16.38 -5.06
N SER A 85 7.32 15.83 -3.91
CA SER A 85 8.62 15.17 -3.74
C SER A 85 8.65 13.83 -4.46
N GLU A 86 9.87 13.34 -4.65
CA GLU A 86 10.10 12.04 -5.27
C GLU A 86 9.37 10.92 -4.50
N CYS A 87 8.64 10.07 -5.22
CA CYS A 87 7.90 8.94 -4.66
C CYS A 87 6.78 9.28 -3.65
N ASP A 88 6.32 10.54 -3.56
CA ASP A 88 5.32 10.97 -2.58
C ASP A 88 4.01 10.18 -2.64
N SER A 89 3.53 9.85 -3.84
CA SER A 89 2.30 9.04 -4.03
C SER A 89 2.53 7.53 -3.92
N CYS A 90 3.78 7.09 -3.73
CA CYS A 90 4.11 5.68 -3.67
C CYS A 90 3.62 5.06 -2.35
N ARG A 91 2.91 3.94 -2.47
CA ARG A 91 2.37 3.19 -1.33
C ARG A 91 3.33 2.13 -0.79
N ALA A 92 4.42 1.82 -1.52
CA ALA A 92 5.25 0.68 -1.20
C ALA A 92 6.04 0.88 0.10
N SER A 93 6.10 -0.16 0.94
CA SER A 93 7.12 -0.28 1.98
C SER A 93 8.44 -0.61 1.29
N CYS A 94 9.22 0.41 0.98
CA CYS A 94 10.38 0.35 0.09
C CYS A 94 11.68 0.69 0.85
N PRO A 95 12.83 0.08 0.51
CA PRO A 95 14.11 0.43 1.12
C PRO A 95 14.53 1.90 0.91
N ALA A 96 14.01 2.58 -0.12
CA ALA A 96 14.38 3.95 -0.49
C ALA A 96 14.04 5.06 0.54
N ARG A 97 13.14 4.81 1.50
CA ARG A 97 12.60 5.80 2.45
C ARG A 97 11.98 5.13 3.66
N ASP A 98 11.75 5.84 4.76
CA ASP A 98 11.24 5.24 6.01
C ASP A 98 9.72 5.03 6.09
N LEU A 99 8.97 5.60 5.15
CA LEU A 99 7.51 5.49 5.14
C LEU A 99 7.05 4.03 5.04
N PHE A 100 6.04 3.71 5.84
CA PHE A 100 5.40 2.38 5.93
C PHE A 100 6.34 1.28 6.41
N LYS A 101 7.27 1.61 7.30
CA LYS A 101 8.09 0.65 8.04
C LYS A 101 8.01 0.94 9.54
N GLU A 102 8.13 -0.10 10.35
CA GLU A 102 8.29 0.05 11.79
C GLU A 102 9.57 0.84 12.09
N PRO A 103 9.52 1.90 12.91
CA PRO A 103 10.64 2.83 13.10
C PRO A 103 11.83 2.24 13.86
N ASP A 104 11.62 1.12 14.55
CA ASP A 104 12.64 0.41 15.33
C ASP A 104 13.27 -0.75 14.54
N SER A 105 12.44 -1.55 13.87
CA SER A 105 12.86 -2.80 13.23
C SER A 105 12.98 -2.71 11.70
N GLY A 106 12.37 -1.69 11.08
CA GLY A 106 12.27 -1.57 9.63
C GLY A 106 11.27 -2.54 8.99
N LEU A 107 10.49 -3.28 9.77
CA LEU A 107 9.51 -4.23 9.26
C LEU A 107 8.41 -3.53 8.45
N PRO A 108 7.95 -4.12 7.32
CA PRO A 108 6.96 -3.48 6.46
C PRO A 108 5.61 -3.36 7.15
N LEU A 109 5.01 -2.19 7.02
CA LEU A 109 3.63 -1.91 7.40
C LEU A 109 2.74 -1.97 6.16
N LYS A 110 1.56 -2.55 6.31
CA LYS A 110 0.54 -2.63 5.25
C LYS A 110 -0.82 -2.27 5.82
N CYS A 111 -1.60 -1.48 5.08
CA CYS A 111 -2.99 -1.20 5.43
C CYS A 111 -3.83 -2.45 5.17
N ASP A 112 -4.56 -2.90 6.18
CA ASP A 112 -5.46 -4.04 6.17
C ASP A 112 -6.94 -3.62 6.12
N MET A 113 -7.20 -2.33 5.88
CA MET A 113 -8.54 -1.74 5.95
C MET A 113 -9.22 -1.92 7.32
N CYS A 114 -8.45 -2.07 8.40
CA CYS A 114 -8.95 -2.36 9.74
C CYS A 114 -9.87 -3.60 9.74
N ASP A 115 -9.39 -4.71 9.18
CA ASP A 115 -10.21 -5.91 9.03
C ASP A 115 -10.79 -6.38 10.38
N GLY A 116 -12.08 -6.71 10.37
CA GLY A 116 -12.86 -6.98 11.59
C GLY A 116 -13.61 -5.78 12.17
N GLU A 117 -13.33 -4.55 11.74
CA GLU A 117 -14.10 -3.35 12.10
C GLU A 117 -15.20 -3.04 11.08
N ASP A 118 -16.27 -2.35 11.52
CA ASP A 118 -17.37 -1.93 10.66
C ASP A 118 -16.93 -0.89 9.60
N GLU A 119 -15.97 -0.04 9.96
CA GLU A 119 -15.39 0.98 9.09
C GLU A 119 -13.91 1.24 9.42
N PRO A 120 -13.07 1.68 8.47
CA PRO A 120 -11.69 2.02 8.74
C PRO A 120 -11.54 3.13 9.78
N ILE A 121 -10.72 2.92 10.80
CA ILE A 121 -10.52 3.88 11.90
C ILE A 121 -10.06 5.25 11.41
N CYS A 122 -9.24 5.31 10.35
CA CYS A 122 -8.82 6.57 9.76
C CYS A 122 -9.96 7.37 9.13
N VAL A 123 -10.95 6.70 8.54
CA VAL A 123 -12.16 7.31 7.95
C VAL A 123 -13.06 7.83 9.05
N LYS A 124 -13.34 7.00 10.07
CA LYS A 124 -14.14 7.36 11.25
C LYS A 124 -13.70 8.67 11.92
N TRP A 125 -12.39 8.90 11.97
CA TRP A 125 -11.79 10.07 12.61
C TRP A 125 -11.50 11.24 11.66
N CYS A 126 -11.76 11.09 10.37
CA CYS A 126 -11.64 12.16 9.39
C CYS A 126 -12.92 13.02 9.35
N LEU A 127 -13.08 13.90 10.35
CA LEU A 127 -14.31 14.69 10.52
C LEU A 127 -14.60 15.72 9.39
N VAL A 128 -13.66 15.89 8.45
CA VAL A 128 -13.80 16.78 7.30
C VAL A 128 -14.13 16.02 6.01
N ASP A 129 -14.37 14.71 6.10
CA ASP A 129 -14.72 13.84 4.98
C ASP A 129 -13.70 13.89 3.82
N ALA A 130 -12.41 13.99 4.16
CA ALA A 130 -11.32 13.85 3.20
C ALA A 130 -11.04 12.37 2.85
N LEU A 131 -11.49 11.44 3.71
CA LEU A 131 -11.42 10.00 3.49
C LEU A 131 -12.84 9.45 3.49
N ILE A 132 -13.25 8.76 2.44
CA ILE A 132 -14.62 8.26 2.26
C ILE A 132 -14.56 6.76 1.99
N TYR A 133 -15.25 5.95 2.79
CA TYR A 133 -15.27 4.49 2.67
C TYR A 133 -16.52 3.99 1.94
N GLU A 134 -16.32 3.10 0.98
CA GLU A 134 -17.39 2.44 0.24
C GLU A 134 -17.12 0.93 0.09
N GLU A 135 -18.17 0.12 0.21
CA GLU A 135 -18.14 -1.32 -0.03
C GLU A 135 -19.09 -1.66 -1.19
N ARG A 136 -18.63 -2.51 -2.12
CA ARG A 136 -19.45 -3.03 -3.20
C ARG A 136 -19.20 -4.52 -3.43
N GLU A 137 -20.22 -5.24 -3.91
CA GLU A 137 -20.05 -6.59 -4.45
C GLU A 137 -19.69 -6.51 -5.93
N GLU A 138 -18.64 -7.21 -6.32
CA GLU A 138 -18.22 -7.32 -7.71
C GLU A 138 -18.18 -8.80 -8.11
N GLU A 139 -18.84 -9.14 -9.22
CA GLU A 139 -18.70 -10.46 -9.84
C GLU A 139 -17.33 -10.51 -10.52
N VAL A 140 -16.39 -11.18 -9.87
CA VAL A 140 -15.08 -11.45 -10.47
C VAL A 140 -15.07 -12.87 -11.00
N GLU A 141 -14.40 -13.07 -12.14
CA GLU A 141 -14.09 -14.42 -12.58
C GLU A 141 -13.22 -15.06 -11.50
N GLU A 142 -13.65 -16.22 -11.01
CA GLU A 142 -12.81 -17.01 -10.11
C GLU A 142 -11.51 -17.29 -10.85
N GLU A 143 -10.39 -16.73 -10.37
CA GLU A 143 -9.07 -17.09 -10.85
C GLU A 143 -8.96 -18.61 -10.70
N LYS A 144 -9.09 -19.34 -11.81
CA LYS A 144 -8.85 -20.77 -11.78
C LYS A 144 -7.42 -20.96 -11.29
N PRO A 145 -7.15 -21.83 -10.31
CA PRO A 145 -5.84 -22.46 -10.26
C PRO A 145 -5.78 -23.46 -11.42
N SER A 146 -5.67 -23.01 -12.68
CA SER A 146 -5.65 -23.91 -13.86
C SER A 146 -4.32 -24.03 -14.57
N VAL A 147 -3.32 -23.31 -14.10
CA VAL A 147 -1.88 -23.50 -14.29
C VAL A 147 -1.35 -22.78 -13.06
N SER A 148 -0.49 -23.37 -12.23
CA SER A 148 -0.03 -22.65 -11.02
C SER A 148 0.52 -21.28 -11.44
N GLU A 149 0.32 -20.20 -10.65
CA GLU A 149 0.93 -18.89 -10.97
C GLU A 149 2.43 -19.04 -11.29
N MET A 150 3.06 -20.00 -10.61
CA MET A 150 4.41 -20.47 -10.87
C MET A 150 4.61 -20.98 -12.30
N GLU A 151 3.80 -21.91 -12.79
CA GLU A 151 3.87 -22.41 -14.17
C GLU A 151 3.61 -21.30 -15.21
N ILE A 152 2.67 -20.38 -14.98
CA ILE A 152 2.46 -19.21 -15.86
C ILE A 152 3.71 -18.32 -15.89
N GLY A 153 4.28 -18.06 -14.71
CA GLY A 153 5.52 -17.30 -14.56
C GLY A 153 6.71 -17.98 -15.26
N LEU A 154 6.87 -19.29 -15.07
CA LEU A 154 7.93 -20.08 -15.69
C LEU A 154 7.77 -20.16 -17.21
N GLU A 155 6.56 -20.31 -17.73
CA GLU A 155 6.30 -20.27 -19.17
C GLU A 155 6.63 -18.89 -19.77
N SER A 156 6.25 -17.81 -19.09
CA SER A 156 6.56 -16.44 -19.50
C SER A 156 8.07 -16.21 -19.57
N LEU A 157 8.80 -16.63 -18.52
CA LEU A 157 10.26 -16.55 -18.47
C LEU A 157 10.93 -17.44 -19.52
N MET A 158 10.43 -18.66 -19.73
CA MET A 158 10.92 -19.59 -20.75
C MET A 158 10.75 -19.01 -22.16
N LYS A 159 9.59 -18.41 -22.46
CA LYS A 159 9.33 -17.73 -23.74
C LYS A 159 10.26 -16.54 -23.97
N LYS A 160 10.55 -15.76 -22.92
CA LYS A 160 11.35 -14.53 -23.01
C LYS A 160 12.87 -14.76 -23.01
N HIS A 161 13.34 -15.73 -22.23
CA HIS A 161 14.77 -15.93 -21.95
C HIS A 161 15.32 -17.28 -22.41
N GLY A 162 14.44 -18.22 -22.82
CA GLY A 162 14.80 -19.58 -23.21
C GLY A 162 14.90 -20.53 -22.01
N LEU A 163 14.56 -21.80 -22.25
CA LEU A 163 14.53 -22.86 -21.21
C LEU A 163 15.88 -23.04 -20.51
N GLN A 164 16.99 -23.00 -21.25
CA GLN A 164 18.32 -23.24 -20.67
C GLN A 164 18.69 -22.19 -19.60
N LYS A 165 18.50 -20.91 -19.91
CA LYS A 165 18.79 -19.82 -18.95
C LYS A 165 17.89 -19.87 -17.72
N LEU A 166 16.66 -20.32 -17.89
CA LEU A 166 15.72 -20.52 -16.79
C LEU A 166 16.24 -21.62 -15.85
N LEU A 167 16.59 -22.80 -16.37
CA LEU A 167 17.11 -23.92 -15.60
C LEU A 167 18.41 -23.58 -14.87
N ASP A 168 19.37 -22.93 -15.54
CA ASP A 168 20.64 -22.50 -14.95
C ASP A 168 20.44 -21.48 -13.80
N SER A 169 19.38 -20.66 -13.87
CA SER A 169 19.06 -19.68 -12.84
C SER A 169 18.38 -20.32 -11.63
N VAL A 170 17.47 -21.28 -11.87
CA VAL A 170 16.83 -22.06 -10.79
C VAL A 170 17.86 -22.89 -10.04
N ALA A 171 18.78 -23.56 -10.75
CA ALA A 171 19.84 -24.37 -10.13
C ALA A 171 20.73 -23.53 -9.18
N ARG A 172 21.14 -22.33 -9.60
CA ARG A 172 21.93 -21.41 -8.77
C ARG A 172 21.18 -20.92 -7.53
N LEU A 173 19.86 -20.74 -7.62
CA LEU A 173 19.02 -20.31 -6.51
C LEU A 173 18.77 -21.44 -5.50
N SER A 174 18.73 -22.70 -5.95
CA SER A 174 18.57 -23.87 -5.07
C SER A 174 19.80 -24.25 -4.25
N GLU A 175 20.96 -23.66 -4.57
CA GLU A 175 22.23 -23.87 -3.85
C GLU A 175 22.52 -22.81 -2.77
N LYS A 176 21.62 -21.83 -2.60
CA LYS A 176 21.62 -20.87 -1.48
C LYS A 176 20.77 -21.37 -0.32
#